data_AF-A0AAN6MAU3-F1
#
_entry.id   AF-A0AAN6MAU3-F1
#
_cell.length_a   1.000
_cell.length_b   1.000
_cell.length_c   1.000
_cell.angle_alpha   90.00
_cell.angle_beta   90.00
_cell.angle_gamma   90.00
#
_symmetry.space_group_name_H-M   'P 1'
#
loop_
_entity.id
_entity.type
_entity.pdbx_description
1 polymer ?
#
loop_
_entity_poly.entity_id
_entity_poly.type
_entity_poly.pdbx_seq_one_letter_code
_entity_poly.pdbx_strand_id
1 'polypeptide(L)'
;LSTAALASVSFTNDDWYIYQNQPFTITWANNRGPVNVSVMSGPDENLLPVLAIVSGYPGQEYTWTPPPTLQTGDYELEIVDGGSSDYSPRFQYPAPPQTSSTTTSGVRCPFLSSPFTRHR
;
A
#
# COMPACT_ATOMS: atom_id res chain seq x y z
N LEU A 1 13.68 -25.40 37.01
CA LEU A 1 13.43 -24.12 36.32
C LEU A 1 12.88 -24.47 34.95
N SER A 2 11.59 -24.25 34.71
CA SER A 2 10.99 -24.51 33.39
C SER A 2 11.30 -23.31 32.50
N THR A 3 12.14 -23.48 31.49
CA THR A 3 12.42 -22.46 30.48
C THR A 3 11.18 -22.36 29.58
N ALA A 4 10.37 -21.31 29.75
CA ALA A 4 9.34 -20.99 28.77
C ALA A 4 10.05 -20.53 27.48
N ALA A 5 9.79 -21.21 26.36
CA ALA A 5 10.22 -20.71 25.06
C ALA A 5 9.49 -19.38 24.82
N LEU A 6 10.24 -18.29 24.62
CA LEU A 6 9.65 -17.00 24.27
C LEU A 6 9.18 -17.07 22.83
N ALA A 7 7.90 -16.78 22.59
CA ALA A 7 7.34 -16.70 21.25
C ALA A 7 8.04 -15.61 20.41
N SER A 8 8.04 -15.80 19.09
CA SER A 8 8.50 -14.83 18.10
C SER A 8 7.40 -13.83 17.79
N VAL A 9 7.79 -12.61 17.39
CA VAL A 9 6.84 -11.61 16.88
C VAL A 9 6.02 -12.21 15.75
N SER A 10 4.72 -11.92 15.71
CA SER A 10 3.83 -12.45 14.67
C SER A 10 2.66 -11.51 14.42
N PHE A 11 2.25 -11.36 13.16
CA PHE A 11 1.02 -10.66 12.83
C PHE A 11 -0.20 -11.39 13.42
N THR A 12 -1.24 -10.62 13.74
CA THR A 12 -2.50 -11.14 14.30
C THR A 12 -3.72 -10.81 13.44
N ASN A 13 -3.52 -10.18 12.29
CA ASN A 13 -4.59 -9.88 11.33
C ASN A 13 -5.09 -11.17 10.64
N ASP A 14 -6.41 -11.34 10.61
CA ASP A 14 -7.06 -12.45 9.87
C ASP A 14 -7.23 -12.16 8.37
N ASP A 15 -7.31 -10.87 7.99
CA ASP A 15 -7.55 -10.40 6.62
C ASP A 15 -6.52 -9.34 6.19
N TRP A 16 -6.25 -9.31 4.87
CA TRP A 16 -5.22 -8.47 4.24
C TRP A 16 -5.77 -7.60 3.11
N TYR A 17 -6.95 -7.00 3.32
CA TYR A 17 -7.58 -6.10 2.36
C TYR A 17 -7.01 -4.68 2.45
N ILE A 18 -5.87 -4.48 1.80
CA ILE A 18 -5.13 -3.22 1.83
C ILE A 18 -5.40 -2.45 0.53
N TYR A 19 -5.93 -1.24 0.68
CA TYR A 19 -6.31 -0.39 -0.45
C TYR A 19 -5.64 0.98 -0.37
N GLN A 20 -5.45 1.57 -1.55
CA GLN A 20 -4.90 2.90 -1.67
C GLN A 20 -5.75 3.94 -0.94
N ASN A 21 -5.11 4.82 -0.16
CA ASN A 21 -5.75 5.87 0.63
C ASN A 21 -6.81 5.38 1.64
N GLN A 22 -6.85 4.09 1.96
CA GLN A 22 -7.73 3.54 2.99
C GLN A 22 -6.90 3.17 4.22
N PRO A 23 -7.30 3.60 5.43
CA PRO A 23 -6.58 3.19 6.63
C PRO A 23 -6.73 1.68 6.85
N PHE A 24 -5.61 1.03 7.12
CA PHE A 24 -5.53 -0.37 7.51
C PHE A 24 -4.78 -0.49 8.84
N THR A 25 -5.38 -1.22 9.77
CA THR A 25 -4.83 -1.42 11.11
C THR A 25 -4.03 -2.71 11.15
N ILE A 26 -2.72 -2.58 11.30
CA ILE A 26 -1.77 -3.69 11.40
C ILE A 26 -1.62 -4.03 12.89
N THR A 27 -1.79 -5.30 13.24
CA THR A 27 -1.71 -5.80 14.62
C THR A 27 -0.71 -6.94 14.70
N TRP A 28 -0.01 -7.02 15.83
CA TRP A 28 0.94 -8.10 16.10
C TRP A 28 1.01 -8.41 17.59
N ALA A 29 1.56 -9.59 17.88
CA ALA A 29 1.81 -10.06 19.23
C ALA A 29 3.27 -10.46 19.42
N ASN A 30 3.64 -10.74 20.68
CA ASN A 30 4.92 -11.33 21.07
C ASN A 30 6.18 -10.50 20.75
N ASN A 31 6.05 -9.21 20.44
CA ASN A 31 7.18 -8.32 20.35
C ASN A 31 7.83 -8.13 21.73
N ARG A 32 9.16 -8.11 21.76
CA ARG A 32 9.96 -7.90 22.98
C ARG A 32 10.43 -6.46 23.09
N GLY A 33 10.51 -5.75 21.97
CA GLY A 33 10.91 -4.36 21.90
C GLY A 33 10.18 -3.60 20.80
N PRO A 34 10.78 -2.48 20.38
CA PRO A 34 10.27 -1.71 19.27
C PRO A 34 10.36 -2.49 17.96
N VAL A 35 9.29 -2.46 17.17
CA VAL A 35 9.20 -3.18 15.90
C VAL A 35 9.43 -2.27 14.71
N ASN A 36 9.84 -2.87 13.60
CA ASN A 36 9.85 -2.25 12.29
C ASN A 36 8.89 -3.01 11.38
N VAL A 37 8.05 -2.29 10.63
CA VAL A 37 7.13 -2.87 9.65
C VAL A 37 7.45 -2.30 8.27
N SER A 38 7.59 -3.18 7.28
CA SER A 38 7.93 -2.82 5.89
C SER A 38 6.99 -3.51 4.90
N VAL A 39 6.77 -2.87 3.76
CA VAL A 39 6.18 -3.50 2.57
C VAL A 39 7.30 -4.15 1.77
N MET A 40 7.13 -5.43 1.46
CA MET A 40 8.06 -6.27 0.70
C MET A 40 7.48 -6.60 -0.66
N SER A 41 8.32 -6.68 -1.69
CA SER A 41 7.94 -7.12 -3.03
C SER A 41 9.00 -8.03 -3.64
N GLY A 42 8.57 -8.90 -4.56
CA GLY A 42 9.47 -9.83 -5.25
C GLY A 42 8.94 -11.27 -5.26
N PRO A 43 9.74 -12.21 -5.77
CA PRO A 43 9.52 -13.63 -5.57
C PRO A 43 9.86 -14.03 -4.13
N ASP A 44 9.27 -15.11 -3.64
CA ASP A 44 9.39 -15.55 -2.24
C ASP A 44 10.87 -15.83 -1.83
N GLU A 45 11.70 -16.26 -2.79
CA GLU A 45 13.14 -16.49 -2.58
C GLU A 45 13.98 -15.20 -2.55
N ASN A 46 13.41 -14.05 -2.93
CA ASN A 46 14.11 -12.77 -3.01
C ASN A 46 13.14 -11.59 -2.81
N LEU A 47 12.52 -11.55 -1.63
CA LEU A 47 11.72 -10.42 -1.18
C LEU A 47 12.62 -9.23 -0.85
N LEU A 48 12.25 -8.05 -1.36
CA LEU A 48 12.97 -6.80 -1.15
C LEU A 48 12.04 -5.75 -0.51
N PRO A 49 12.54 -4.97 0.46
CA PRO A 49 11.77 -3.88 1.04
C PRO A 49 11.61 -2.75 0.03
N VAL A 50 10.36 -2.35 -0.21
CA VAL A 50 10.01 -1.23 -1.11
C VAL A 50 9.53 0.01 -0.37
N LEU A 51 9.01 -0.16 0.85
CA LEU A 51 8.50 0.94 1.67
C LEU A 51 8.60 0.59 3.16
N ALA A 52 9.14 1.50 3.96
CA ALA A 52 9.03 1.41 5.41
C ALA A 52 7.69 2.02 5.87
N ILE A 53 6.89 1.26 6.62
CA ILE A 53 5.62 1.74 7.19
C ILE A 53 5.90 2.46 8.51
N VAL A 54 6.64 1.79 9.41
CA VAL A 54 7.02 2.34 10.71
C VAL A 54 8.33 1.71 11.18
N SER A 55 9.13 2.47 11.93
CA SER A 55 10.44 2.03 12.44
C SER A 55 10.55 2.33 13.93
N GLY A 56 11.06 1.38 14.71
CA GLY A 56 11.27 1.54 16.15
C GLY A 56 9.99 1.81 16.92
N TYR A 57 8.87 1.20 16.53
CA TYR A 57 7.57 1.44 17.14
C TYR A 57 7.33 0.53 18.36
N PRO A 58 7.09 1.08 19.56
CA PRO A 58 6.99 0.28 20.79
C PRO A 58 5.61 -0.34 21.02
N GLY A 59 4.60 0.01 20.22
CA GLY A 59 3.24 -0.49 20.38
C GLY A 59 3.03 -1.90 19.81
N GLN A 60 1.77 -2.30 19.74
CA GLN A 60 1.32 -3.61 19.23
C GLN A 60 0.33 -3.49 18.07
N GLU A 61 -0.03 -2.25 17.73
CA GLU A 61 -0.95 -1.92 16.66
C GLU A 61 -0.49 -0.62 16.00
N TYR A 62 -0.58 -0.56 14.67
CA TYR A 62 -0.30 0.65 13.91
C TYR A 62 -1.28 0.80 12.75
N THR A 63 -1.94 1.95 12.67
CA THR A 63 -2.81 2.28 11.54
C THR A 63 -1.99 2.97 10.45
N TRP A 64 -1.89 2.29 9.31
CA TRP A 64 -1.21 2.78 8.12
C TRP A 64 -2.21 3.12 7.03
N THR A 65 -2.00 4.24 6.35
CA THR A 65 -2.73 4.59 5.13
C THR A 65 -1.77 4.44 3.94
N PRO A 66 -1.96 3.42 3.08
CA PRO A 66 -1.10 3.20 1.92
C PRO A 66 -1.11 4.40 0.96
N PRO A 67 0.08 4.90 0.57
CA PRO A 67 0.17 6.08 -0.27
C PRO A 67 -0.23 5.75 -1.71
N PRO A 68 -0.73 6.75 -2.47
CA PRO A 68 -1.10 6.53 -3.86
C PRO A 68 0.08 6.36 -4.82
N THR A 69 1.29 6.65 -4.33
CA THR A 69 2.54 6.44 -5.04
C THR A 69 3.04 5.00 -4.99
N LEU A 70 2.51 4.16 -4.09
CA LEU A 70 2.80 2.72 -4.09
C LEU A 70 2.18 2.13 -5.37
N GLN A 71 3.01 1.43 -6.15
CA GLN A 71 2.57 0.82 -7.40
C GLN A 71 1.59 -0.33 -7.11
N THR A 72 0.77 -0.64 -8.10
CA THR A 72 -0.14 -1.79 -8.05
C THR A 72 0.66 -3.08 -8.20
N GLY A 73 0.32 -4.11 -7.44
CA GLY A 73 1.03 -5.39 -7.50
C GLY A 73 0.80 -6.24 -6.27
N ASP A 74 1.55 -7.31 -6.17
CA ASP A 74 1.48 -8.26 -5.07
C ASP A 74 2.59 -7.97 -4.06
N TYR A 75 2.20 -7.81 -2.80
CA TYR A 75 3.09 -7.43 -1.70
C TYR A 75 2.90 -8.33 -0.48
N GLU A 76 3.87 -8.27 0.42
CA GLU A 76 3.81 -8.81 1.77
C GLU A 76 4.18 -7.71 2.76
N LEU A 77 3.74 -7.84 4.01
CA LEU A 77 4.31 -7.08 5.10
C LEU A 77 5.33 -7.93 5.82
N GLU A 78 6.47 -7.33 6.16
CA GLU A 78 7.43 -7.89 7.09
C GLU A 78 7.35 -7.11 8.40
N ILE A 79 7.34 -7.82 9.53
CA ILE A 79 7.58 -7.24 10.85
C ILE A 79 8.88 -7.79 11.43
N VAL A 80 9.70 -6.91 12.00
CA VAL A 80 10.98 -7.27 12.64
C VAL A 80 10.99 -6.76 14.08
N ASP A 81 11.38 -7.61 15.02
CA ASP A 81 11.58 -7.31 16.44
C ASP A 81 12.90 -7.92 16.93
N GLY A 82 13.93 -7.09 17.13
CA GLY A 82 15.15 -7.47 17.85
C GLY A 82 15.89 -8.73 17.36
N GLY A 83 15.68 -9.15 16.11
CA GLY A 83 16.28 -10.35 15.51
C GLY A 83 15.29 -11.48 15.18
N SER A 84 14.00 -11.32 15.50
CA SER A 84 12.91 -12.15 14.96
C SER A 84 12.20 -11.41 13.84
N SER A 85 11.72 -12.12 12.84
CA SER A 85 10.83 -11.60 11.81
C SER A 85 9.61 -12.50 11.60
N ASP A 86 8.56 -11.91 11.05
CA ASP A 86 7.36 -12.60 10.57
C ASP A 86 6.84 -11.90 9.32
N TYR A 87 6.11 -12.65 8.48
CA TYR A 87 5.60 -12.18 7.19
C TYR A 87 4.10 -12.40 7.10
N SER A 88 3.40 -11.44 6.51
CA SER A 88 2.00 -11.63 6.13
C SER A 88 1.88 -12.62 4.97
N PRO A 89 0.69 -13.20 4.74
CA PRO A 89 0.33 -13.71 3.42
C PRO A 89 0.51 -12.64 2.35
N ARG A 90 0.79 -13.08 1.10
CA ARG A 90 0.76 -12.18 -0.06
C ARG A 90 -0.64 -11.59 -0.24
N PHE A 91 -0.70 -10.29 -0.45
CA PHE A 91 -1.92 -9.57 -0.78
C PHE A 91 -1.75 -8.78 -2.07
N GLN A 92 -2.84 -8.68 -2.83
CA GLN A 92 -2.89 -7.87 -4.03
C GLN A 92 -3.23 -6.42 -3.65
N TYR A 93 -2.36 -5.48 -3.99
CA TYR A 93 -2.60 -4.04 -3.87
C TYR A 93 -3.17 -3.50 -5.19
N PRO A 94 -4.48 -3.19 -5.26
CA PRO A 94 -5.16 -2.92 -6.50
C PRO A 94 -4.84 -1.54 -7.07
N ALA A 95 -5.11 -1.39 -8.36
CA ALA A 95 -5.16 -0.07 -8.98
C ALA A 95 -6.17 0.83 -8.26
N PRO A 96 -5.86 2.14 -8.13
CA PRO A 96 -6.90 3.09 -7.79
C PRO A 96 -8.07 2.89 -8.75
N PRO A 97 -9.32 3.05 -8.27
CA PRO A 97 -10.45 3.09 -9.18
C PRO A 97 -10.13 4.10 -10.28
N GLN A 98 -10.22 3.68 -11.55
CA GLN A 98 -10.09 4.60 -12.67
C GLN A 98 -11.21 5.64 -12.52
N THR A 99 -10.90 6.80 -11.97
CA THR A 99 -11.66 8.01 -12.26
C THR A 99 -11.44 8.23 -13.74
N SER A 100 -12.39 7.77 -14.56
CA SER A 100 -12.53 8.26 -15.92
C SER A 100 -12.65 9.77 -15.81
N SER A 101 -11.56 10.49 -16.01
CA SER A 101 -11.59 11.89 -16.35
C SER A 101 -12.25 11.94 -17.73
N THR A 102 -13.57 12.06 -17.74
CA THR A 102 -14.32 12.45 -18.93
C THR A 102 -13.88 13.87 -19.26
N THR A 103 -12.74 14.02 -19.92
CA THR A 103 -12.37 15.28 -20.58
C THR A 103 -13.22 15.39 -21.84
N THR A 104 -14.53 15.57 -21.66
CA THR A 104 -15.43 15.97 -22.74
C THR A 104 -15.50 17.48 -22.74
N SER A 105 -14.63 18.11 -23.53
CA SER A 105 -15.04 19.21 -24.42
C SER A 105 -13.95 19.48 -25.45
N GLY A 106 -14.07 18.76 -26.56
CA GLY A 106 -14.08 19.36 -27.89
C GLY A 106 -12.83 20.11 -28.33
N VAL A 107 -11.82 19.38 -28.79
CA VAL A 107 -11.01 19.89 -29.91
C VAL A 107 -11.81 19.66 -31.19
N ARG A 108 -12.39 20.74 -31.72
CA ARG A 108 -12.65 20.87 -33.17
C ARG A 108 -12.64 22.35 -33.57
N CYS A 109 -11.45 22.86 -33.90
CA CYS A 109 -11.32 23.77 -35.02
C CYS A 109 -11.00 22.89 -36.23
N PRO A 110 -11.71 23.00 -37.37
CA PRO A 110 -11.21 23.95 -38.38
C PRO A 110 -12.28 24.59 -39.30
N PHE A 111 -11.87 25.66 -39.97
CA PHE A 111 -12.21 26.01 -41.37
C PHE A 111 -13.57 26.67 -41.72
N LEU A 112 -13.45 27.97 -42.06
CA LEU A 112 -13.94 28.70 -43.24
C LEU A 112 -15.41 28.56 -43.71
N SER A 113 -16.14 29.68 -43.66
CA SER A 113 -17.05 30.10 -44.75
C SER A 113 -17.47 31.56 -44.60
N SER A 114 -16.99 32.39 -45.53
CA SER A 114 -17.56 33.72 -45.82
C SER A 114 -19.03 33.61 -46.22
N PRO A 115 -19.84 34.64 -45.93
CA PRO A 115 -20.78 35.09 -46.96
C PRO A 115 -20.56 36.57 -47.30
N PHE A 116 -20.14 36.80 -48.55
CA PHE A 116 -20.47 38.04 -49.25
C PHE A 116 -22.00 38.07 -49.43
N THR A 117 -22.69 39.09 -48.91
CA THR A 117 -23.89 39.74 -49.53
C THR A 117 -24.33 40.97 -48.72
N ARG A 118 -24.01 42.14 -49.27
CA ARG A 118 -24.80 43.39 -49.44
C ARG A 118 -26.10 43.53 -48.62
N HIS A 119 -26.27 44.65 -47.90
CA HIS A 119 -27.49 45.49 -47.99
C HIS A 119 -27.34 46.90 -47.36
N ARG A 120 -27.61 47.88 -48.24
CA ARG A 120 -27.90 49.33 -48.11
C ARG A 120 -26.84 50.28 -47.55
#